data_AF-A0A7Y5NVQ6-F1
#
_entry.id   AF-A0A7Y5NVQ6-F1
#
_cell.length_a   1.000
_cell.length_b   1.000
_cell.length_c   1.000
_cell.angle_alpha   90.00
_cell.angle_beta   90.00
_cell.angle_gamma   90.00
#
_symmetry.space_group_name_H-M   'P 1'
#
loop_
_entity.id
_entity.type
_entity.pdbx_description
1 polymer ?
#
loop_
_entity_poly.entity_id
_entity_poly.type
_entity_poly.pdbx_seq_one_letter_code
_entity_poly.pdbx_strand_id
1 'polypeptide(L)'
;MLPRRDEPFPVEACRDLLGLLRALYRATPADDSVRRNRMKERGKSLRIASDLAQKSPVGSVGARAAWLRAEEVCRHLGDVVDIFLPATKMLDAARDAVVGERYRVRPKRPER
;
A
#
# COMPACT_ATOMS: atom_id res chain seq x y z
N MET A 1 24.09 -3.47 -11.71
CA MET A 1 23.25 -3.17 -12.90
C MET A 1 21.80 -3.48 -12.56
N LEU A 2 20.86 -2.64 -12.98
CA LEU A 2 19.43 -2.95 -12.85
C LEU A 2 19.07 -4.07 -13.85
N PRO A 3 18.45 -5.19 -13.43
CA PRO A 3 18.03 -6.22 -14.37
C PRO A 3 17.08 -5.62 -15.40
N ARG A 4 17.23 -6.05 -16.66
CA ARG A 4 16.36 -5.59 -17.74
C ARG A 4 15.01 -6.28 -17.57
N ARG A 5 13.97 -5.50 -17.30
CA ARG A 5 12.57 -5.94 -17.32
C ARG A 5 11.88 -5.25 -18.48
N ASP A 6 11.54 -6.05 -19.49
CA ASP A 6 10.78 -5.59 -20.66
C ASP A 6 9.26 -5.81 -20.47
N GLU A 7 8.88 -6.46 -19.36
CA GLU A 7 7.48 -6.65 -18.96
C GLU A 7 6.85 -5.35 -18.45
N PRO A 8 5.54 -5.12 -18.72
CA PRO A 8 4.79 -4.03 -18.12
C PRO A 8 4.81 -4.10 -16.59
N PHE A 9 4.89 -2.93 -15.95
CA PHE A 9 4.84 -2.85 -14.48
C PHE A 9 3.44 -3.27 -13.96
N PRO A 10 3.34 -4.10 -12.90
CA PRO A 10 2.09 -4.66 -12.42
C PRO A 10 1.37 -3.65 -11.49
N VAL A 11 0.79 -2.61 -12.08
CA VAL A 11 0.13 -1.51 -11.36
C VAL A 11 -1.00 -2.03 -10.46
N GLU A 12 -1.81 -2.97 -10.96
CA GLU A 12 -2.94 -3.55 -10.22
C GLU A 12 -2.47 -4.29 -8.96
N ALA A 13 -1.50 -5.19 -9.11
CA ALA A 13 -0.93 -5.91 -7.96
C ALA A 13 -0.32 -4.96 -6.91
N CYS A 14 0.39 -3.90 -7.35
CA CYS A 14 0.93 -2.90 -6.43
C CYS A 14 -0.16 -2.12 -5.69
N ARG A 15 -1.28 -1.83 -6.37
CA ARG A 15 -2.44 -1.18 -5.78
C ARG A 15 -3.12 -2.07 -4.74
N ASP A 16 -3.26 -3.37 -5.02
CA ASP A 16 -3.85 -4.34 -4.10
C ASP A 16 -2.98 -4.54 -2.86
N LEU A 17 -1.67 -4.67 -3.04
CA LEU A 17 -0.70 -4.73 -1.94
C LEU A 17 -0.75 -3.48 -1.07
N LEU A 18 -0.88 -2.29 -1.67
CA LEU A 18 -1.06 -1.05 -0.93
C LEU A 18 -2.37 -1.05 -0.12
N GLY A 19 -3.44 -1.62 -0.67
CA GLY A 19 -4.71 -1.83 0.03
C GLY A 19 -4.54 -2.72 1.27
N LEU A 20 -3.87 -3.87 1.10
CA LEU A 20 -3.57 -4.80 2.19
C LEU A 20 -2.73 -4.16 3.29
N LEU A 21 -1.64 -3.44 2.94
CA LEU A 21 -0.81 -2.74 3.93
C LEU A 21 -1.60 -1.70 4.73
N ARG A 22 -2.57 -1.02 4.11
CA ARG A 22 -3.45 -0.07 4.82
C ARG A 22 -4.41 -0.78 5.77
N ALA A 23 -4.98 -1.92 5.36
CA ALA A 23 -5.85 -2.71 6.22
C ALA A 23 -5.08 -3.23 7.44
N LEU A 24 -3.89 -3.81 7.21
CA LEU A 24 -3.01 -4.28 8.28
C LEU A 24 -2.57 -3.15 9.21
N TYR A 25 -2.23 -1.97 8.66
CA TYR A 25 -1.85 -0.80 9.46
C TYR A 25 -2.96 -0.34 10.42
N ARG A 26 -4.22 -0.45 9.98
CA ARG A 26 -5.40 -0.09 10.78
C ARG A 26 -5.73 -1.16 11.83
N ALA A 27 -5.51 -2.43 11.48
CA ALA A 27 -5.68 -3.55 12.41
C ALA A 27 -4.55 -3.67 13.45
N THR A 28 -3.39 -3.06 13.17
CA THR A 28 -2.24 -3.05 14.08
C THR A 28 -2.49 -2.06 15.23
N PRO A 29 -2.31 -2.49 16.50
CA PRO A 29 -2.44 -1.62 17.67
C PRO A 29 -1.60 -0.35 17.59
N ALA A 30 -2.11 0.75 18.14
CA ALA A 30 -1.48 2.07 17.99
C ALA A 30 -0.12 2.18 18.70
N ASP A 31 0.07 1.41 19.77
CA ASP A 31 1.28 1.28 20.58
C ASP A 31 2.39 0.45 19.89
N ASP A 32 2.05 -0.42 18.92
CA ASP A 32 3.03 -1.09 18.05
C ASP A 32 3.52 -0.15 16.94
N SER A 33 4.23 0.90 17.36
CA SER A 33 4.77 1.95 16.50
C SER A 33 5.78 1.42 15.47
N VAL A 34 6.59 0.43 15.83
CA VAL A 34 7.61 -0.17 14.95
C VAL A 34 6.95 -0.84 13.76
N ARG A 35 5.96 -1.70 14.00
CA ARG A 35 5.27 -2.41 12.94
C ARG A 35 4.47 -1.46 12.06
N ARG A 36 3.79 -0.48 12.67
CA ARG A 36 3.05 0.56 11.94
C ARG A 36 3.95 1.41 11.05
N ASN A 37 5.14 1.77 11.51
CA ASN A 37 6.12 2.51 10.71
C ASN A 37 6.66 1.68 9.54
N ARG A 38 6.95 0.39 9.76
CA ARG A 38 7.34 -0.53 8.66
C ARG A 38 6.28 -0.58 7.55
N MET A 39 5.00 -0.70 7.92
CA MET A 39 3.90 -0.70 6.94
C MET A 39 3.78 0.64 6.20
N LYS A 40 3.97 1.78 6.89
CA LYS A 40 3.97 3.11 6.26
C LYS A 40 5.08 3.25 5.22
N GLU A 41 6.32 2.89 5.56
CA GLU A 41 7.46 3.01 4.65
C GLU A 41 7.32 2.10 3.42
N ARG A 42 6.80 0.89 3.61
CA ARG A 42 6.50 -0.05 2.52
C ARG A 42 5.37 0.48 1.62
N GLY A 43 4.28 0.99 2.22
CA GLY A 43 3.19 1.61 1.46
C GLY A 43 3.63 2.85 0.68
N LYS A 44 4.52 3.68 1.25
CA LYS A 44 5.14 4.81 0.56
C LYS A 44 5.99 4.33 -0.62
N SER A 45 6.76 3.26 -0.44
CA SER A 45 7.59 2.68 -1.51
C SER A 45 6.76 2.13 -2.67
N LEU A 46 5.63 1.46 -2.42
CA LEU A 46 4.70 1.00 -3.46
C LEU A 46 4.05 2.16 -4.23
N ARG A 47 3.68 3.24 -3.52
CA ARG A 47 3.15 4.45 -4.18
C ARG A 47 4.20 5.06 -5.11
N ILE A 48 5.42 5.25 -4.62
CA ILE A 48 6.53 5.78 -5.43
C ILE A 48 6.81 4.88 -6.63
N ALA A 49 6.80 3.55 -6.45
CA ALA A 49 6.98 2.60 -7.55
C ALA A 49 5.89 2.77 -8.61
N SER A 50 4.62 2.87 -8.20
CA SER A 50 3.49 3.08 -9.12
C SER A 50 3.58 4.41 -9.87
N ASP A 51 3.93 5.49 -9.16
CA ASP A 51 4.10 6.82 -9.76
C ASP A 51 5.27 6.84 -10.77
N LEU A 52 6.38 6.16 -10.44
CA LEU A 52 7.53 6.03 -11.34
C LEU A 52 7.16 5.23 -12.60
N ALA A 53 6.45 4.13 -12.44
CA ALA A 53 6.00 3.31 -13.56
C ALA A 53 5.06 4.08 -14.50
N GLN A 54 4.16 4.90 -13.96
CA GLN A 54 3.26 5.73 -14.78
C GLN A 54 3.98 6.83 -15.57
N LYS A 55 5.06 7.38 -15.00
CA LYS A 55 5.80 8.51 -15.61
C LYS A 55 6.94 8.07 -16.53
N SER A 56 7.28 6.78 -16.54
CA SER A 56 8.47 6.28 -17.21
C SER A 56 8.10 5.29 -18.32
N PRO A 57 8.66 5.42 -19.53
CA PRO A 57 8.49 4.42 -20.58
C PRO A 57 9.02 3.05 -20.15
N VAL A 58 8.42 1.97 -20.65
CA VAL A 58 8.94 0.60 -20.47
C VAL A 58 10.38 0.53 -20.98
N GLY A 59 11.25 -0.20 -20.28
CA GLY A 59 12.68 -0.32 -20.59
C GLY A 59 13.55 0.87 -20.16
N SER A 60 12.96 1.96 -19.69
CA SER A 60 13.72 3.10 -19.13
C SER A 60 14.33 2.79 -17.75
N VAL A 61 15.25 3.65 -17.29
CA VAL A 61 15.81 3.58 -15.92
C VAL A 61 14.70 3.74 -14.87
N GLY A 62 13.73 4.62 -15.12
CA GLY A 62 12.61 4.86 -14.20
C GLY A 62 11.69 3.65 -14.06
N ALA A 63 11.39 2.96 -15.16
CA ALA A 63 10.62 1.71 -15.13
C ALA A 63 11.36 0.60 -14.35
N ARG A 64 12.68 0.47 -14.52
CA ARG A 64 13.49 -0.47 -13.73
C ARG A 64 13.53 -0.11 -12.24
N ALA A 65 13.61 1.17 -11.91
CA ALA A 65 13.57 1.65 -10.52
C ALA A 65 12.20 1.39 -9.87
N ALA A 66 11.10 1.52 -10.62
CA ALA A 66 9.76 1.14 -10.16
C ALA A 66 9.70 -0.35 -9.78
N TRP A 67 10.17 -1.22 -10.67
CA TRP A 67 10.26 -2.66 -10.43
C TRP A 67 11.07 -3.01 -9.19
N LEU A 68 12.29 -2.49 -9.06
CA LEU A 68 13.12 -2.73 -7.87
C LEU A 68 12.40 -2.36 -6.58
N ARG A 69 11.73 -1.21 -6.54
CA ARG A 69 11.00 -0.76 -5.35
C ARG A 69 9.84 -1.68 -5.00
N ALA A 70 9.09 -2.13 -5.99
CA ALA A 70 7.99 -3.08 -5.77
C ALA A 70 8.52 -4.43 -5.28
N GLU A 71 9.56 -4.96 -5.92
CA GLU A 71 10.20 -6.22 -5.53
C GLU A 71 10.82 -6.17 -4.12
N GLU A 72 11.45 -5.06 -3.75
CA GLU A 72 11.95 -4.84 -2.39
C GLU A 72 10.82 -4.95 -1.37
N VAL A 73 9.68 -4.29 -1.62
CA VAL A 73 8.53 -4.39 -0.72
C VAL A 73 8.00 -5.82 -0.65
N CYS A 74 7.89 -6.52 -1.79
CA CYS A 74 7.44 -7.90 -1.84
C CYS A 74 8.35 -8.85 -1.06
N ARG A 75 9.69 -8.68 -1.16
CA ARG A 75 10.66 -9.51 -0.42
C ARG A 75 10.47 -9.43 1.09
N HIS A 76 10.08 -8.27 1.59
CA HIS A 76 9.87 -8.08 3.01
C HIS A 76 8.43 -8.32 3.45
N LEU A 77 7.46 -8.44 2.53
CA LEU A 77 6.03 -8.48 2.86
C LEU A 77 5.67 -9.60 3.85
N GLY A 78 6.39 -10.72 3.80
CA GLY A 78 6.27 -11.83 4.76
C GLY A 78 6.44 -11.41 6.22
N ASP A 79 7.29 -10.42 6.52
CA ASP A 79 7.48 -9.93 7.90
C ASP A 79 6.27 -9.16 8.45
N VAL A 80 5.38 -8.71 7.56
CA VAL A 80 4.23 -7.87 7.93
C VAL A 80 2.97 -8.70 8.12
N VAL A 81 2.91 -9.89 7.52
CA VAL A 81 1.81 -10.84 7.71
C VAL A 81 2.13 -11.71 8.91
N ASP A 82 1.37 -11.54 9.99
CA ASP A 82 1.52 -12.30 11.22
C ASP A 82 0.48 -13.40 11.25
N ILE A 83 0.93 -14.64 11.46
CA ILE A 83 0.09 -15.83 11.54
C ILE A 83 -0.95 -15.74 12.68
N PHE A 84 -0.70 -14.89 13.68
CA PHE A 84 -1.58 -14.72 14.82
C PHE A 84 -2.56 -13.55 14.68
N LEU A 85 -2.47 -12.74 13.62
CA LEU A 85 -3.46 -11.69 13.38
C LEU A 85 -4.74 -12.33 12.79
N PRO A 86 -5.87 -12.37 13.53
CA PRO A 86 -7.08 -12.95 12.99
C PRO A 86 -7.55 -12.12 11.79
N ALA A 87 -7.80 -12.78 10.66
CA ALA A 87 -8.23 -12.12 9.43
C ALA A 87 -9.48 -11.25 9.65
N THR A 88 -10.35 -11.64 10.58
CA THR A 88 -11.54 -10.88 10.99
C THR A 88 -11.20 -9.45 11.45
N LYS A 89 -10.16 -9.26 12.28
CA LYS A 89 -9.74 -7.93 12.73
C LYS A 89 -9.28 -7.03 11.58
N MET A 90 -8.60 -7.63 10.60
CA MET A 90 -8.17 -6.93 9.39
C MET A 90 -9.38 -6.53 8.53
N LEU A 91 -10.34 -7.43 8.37
CA LEU A 91 -11.56 -7.19 7.58
C LEU A 91 -12.46 -6.13 8.23
N ASP A 92 -12.64 -6.16 9.55
CA ASP A 92 -13.39 -5.13 10.28
C ASP A 92 -12.75 -3.75 10.10
N ALA A 93 -11.43 -3.64 10.28
CA ALA A 93 -10.70 -2.40 10.09
C ALA A 93 -10.77 -1.89 8.63
N ALA A 94 -10.80 -2.80 7.65
CA ALA A 94 -10.99 -2.46 6.24
C ALA A 94 -12.42 -1.97 5.95
N ARG A 95 -13.43 -2.67 6.49
CA ARG A 95 -14.85 -2.28 6.39
C ARG A 95 -15.07 -0.90 6.98
N ASP A 96 -14.61 -0.67 8.20
CA ASP A 96 -14.81 0.59 8.92
C ASP A 96 -14.20 1.77 8.18
N ALA A 97 -13.10 1.55 7.47
CA ALA A 97 -12.55 2.58 6.60
C ALA A 97 -13.44 2.88 5.41
N VAL A 98 -13.93 1.87 4.68
CA VAL A 98 -14.79 2.11 3.51
C VAL A 98 -16.12 2.75 3.92
N VAL A 99 -16.70 2.28 5.02
CA VAL A 99 -17.99 2.76 5.53
C VAL A 99 -17.86 4.11 6.22
N GLY A 100 -16.82 4.30 7.05
CA GLY A 100 -16.56 5.54 7.78
C GLY A 100 -16.13 6.71 6.89
N GLU A 101 -15.42 6.47 5.79
CA GLU A 101 -15.09 7.51 4.80
C GLU A 101 -16.35 7.95 4.02
N ARG A 102 -17.28 7.03 3.74
CA ARG A 102 -18.57 7.34 3.08
C ARG A 102 -19.51 8.18 3.96
N TYR A 103 -19.40 8.08 5.28
CA TYR A 103 -20.19 8.88 6.23
C TYR A 103 -19.59 10.26 6.57
N ARG A 104 -18.34 10.53 6.19
CA ARG A 104 -17.70 11.85 6.40
C ARG A 104 -17.94 12.85 5.25
N VAL A 105 -18.75 12.50 4.25
CA VAL A 105 -19.08 13.39 3.13
C VAL A 105 -20.15 14.41 3.57
N ARG A 106 -19.65 15.60 3.97
CA ARG A 106 -20.28 16.93 4.15
C ARG A 106 -21.33 17.10 5.27
N PRO A 107 -21.04 17.87 6.35
CA PRO A 107 -22.10 18.59 7.04
C PRO A 107 -22.73 19.61 6.07
N LYS A 108 -24.06 19.60 5.95
CA LYS A 108 -24.84 20.59 5.20
C LYS A 108 -24.52 21.97 5.82
N ARG A 109 -23.97 22.90 5.04
CA ARG A 109 -23.76 24.30 5.50
C ARG A 109 -25.13 24.85 5.92
N PRO A 110 -25.28 25.46 7.11
CA PRO A 110 -26.52 26.15 7.45
C PRO A 110 -26.66 27.37 6.53
N GLU A 111 -27.75 27.40 5.78
CA GLU A 111 -28.21 28.60 5.07
C GLU A 111 -28.51 29.68 6.12
N ARG A 112 -27.91 30.85 5.95
CA ARG A 112 -28.26 32.10 6.63
C ARG A 112 -28.55 33.12 5.57
#